data_AF-A0A0H3FPD7-F1
#
_entry.id   AF-A0A0H3FPD7-F1
#
_cell.length_a   1.000
_cell.length_b   1.000
_cell.length_c   1.000
_cell.angle_alpha   90.00
_cell.angle_beta   90.00
_cell.angle_gamma   90.00
#
_symmetry.space_group_name_H-M   'P 1'
#
loop_
_entity.id
_entity.type
_entity.pdbx_description
1 polymer ?
#
loop_
_entity_poly.entity_id
_entity_poly.type
_entity_poly.pdbx_seq_one_letter_code
_entity_poly.pdbx_strand_id
1 'polypeptide(L)'
;MNAIYTNQSTRENLDLLYAQARVYDRVKNWNKLNFLFSIIVPLLLSLVTVYNRSREFVDSELLSSLLGLYGLLVLTFNIAISGHISALRRKAASIQEMYDCRVLGIRRNELKVEEISRDEIIRAAEYFRNSPEKARKRFGEEGWYVSKVYDAPQAVMALLCHGKNLGWDKSLREVLHVFYLSAFIVSPVAMLVYGIAMKSGLNEM
;
A
#
# COMPACT_ATOMS: atom_id res chain seq x y z
N MET A 1 -11.85 -22.99 -27.43
CA MET A 1 -10.55 -22.30 -27.32
C MET A 1 -10.62 -21.33 -26.16
N ASN A 2 -9.59 -21.25 -25.32
CA ASN A 2 -9.54 -20.31 -24.21
C ASN A 2 -9.33 -18.87 -24.74
N ALA A 3 -10.09 -17.90 -24.22
CA ALA A 3 -10.03 -16.49 -24.65
C ALA A 3 -9.36 -15.55 -23.64
N ILE A 4 -8.77 -16.06 -22.55
CA ILE A 4 -8.14 -15.27 -21.47
C ILE A 4 -7.03 -14.38 -22.02
N TYR A 5 -6.17 -14.92 -22.88
CA TYR A 5 -5.03 -14.17 -23.45
C TYR A 5 -5.48 -12.94 -24.23
N THR A 6 -6.54 -13.06 -25.04
CA THR A 6 -7.09 -11.94 -25.79
C THR A 6 -7.95 -11.04 -24.90
N ASN A 7 -8.75 -11.61 -24.00
CA ASN A 7 -9.69 -10.89 -23.15
C ASN A 7 -8.98 -9.96 -22.16
N GLN A 8 -7.87 -10.39 -21.56
CA GLN A 8 -7.12 -9.58 -20.57
C GLN A 8 -6.59 -8.25 -21.13
N SER A 9 -6.40 -8.19 -22.45
CA SER A 9 -5.79 -7.06 -23.18
C SER A 9 -6.80 -6.29 -24.02
N THR A 10 -8.11 -6.59 -23.88
CA THR A 10 -9.15 -5.74 -24.46
C THR A 10 -9.11 -4.35 -23.80
N ARG A 11 -9.45 -3.31 -24.56
CA ARG A 11 -9.44 -1.92 -24.07
C ARG A 11 -10.20 -1.76 -22.75
N GLU A 12 -11.36 -2.40 -22.64
CA GLU A 12 -12.20 -2.29 -21.45
C GLU A 12 -11.61 -2.99 -20.23
N ASN A 13 -10.95 -4.13 -20.42
CA ASN A 13 -10.28 -4.83 -19.32
C ASN A 13 -8.96 -4.15 -18.93
N LEU A 14 -8.24 -3.56 -19.88
CA LEU A 14 -7.09 -2.70 -19.57
C LEU A 14 -7.50 -1.47 -18.76
N ASP A 15 -8.67 -0.87 -19.04
CA ASP A 15 -9.18 0.24 -18.24
C ASP A 15 -9.44 -0.17 -16.79
N LEU A 16 -10.03 -1.35 -16.58
CA LEU A 16 -10.21 -1.89 -15.24
C LEU A 16 -8.86 -2.11 -14.55
N LEU A 17 -7.90 -2.74 -15.24
CA LEU A 17 -6.54 -2.99 -14.74
C LEU A 17 -5.81 -1.70 -14.36
N TYR A 18 -5.91 -0.67 -15.18
CA TYR A 18 -5.28 0.62 -14.92
C TYR A 18 -5.97 1.39 -13.81
N ALA A 19 -7.30 1.38 -13.79
CA ALA A 19 -8.10 2.03 -12.77
C ALA A 19 -7.80 1.43 -11.38
N GLN A 20 -7.82 0.09 -11.24
CA GLN A 20 -7.52 -0.54 -9.95
C GLN A 20 -6.13 -0.15 -9.44
N ALA A 21 -5.13 -0.15 -10.32
CA ALA A 21 -3.76 0.15 -9.96
C ALA A 21 -3.61 1.60 -9.54
N ARG A 22 -4.31 2.52 -10.21
CA ARG A 22 -4.33 3.94 -9.86
C ARG A 22 -4.97 4.16 -8.49
N VAL A 23 -6.07 3.47 -8.19
CA VAL A 23 -6.72 3.54 -6.88
C VAL A 23 -5.80 2.97 -5.79
N TYR A 24 -5.15 1.83 -6.03
CA TYR A 24 -4.14 1.28 -5.11
C TYR A 24 -2.94 2.21 -4.90
N ASP A 25 -2.49 2.95 -5.93
CA ASP A 25 -1.42 3.93 -5.77
C ASP A 25 -1.86 5.12 -4.90
N ARG A 26 -3.13 5.55 -5.00
CA ARG A 26 -3.70 6.55 -4.07
C ARG A 26 -3.73 6.02 -2.63
N VAL A 27 -4.13 4.77 -2.43
CA VAL A 27 -4.06 4.09 -1.11
C VAL A 27 -2.63 4.13 -0.56
N LYS A 28 -1.63 3.80 -1.38
CA LYS A 28 -0.22 3.83 -0.96
C LYS A 28 0.22 5.24 -0.58
N ASN A 29 -0.17 6.26 -1.35
CA ASN A 29 0.19 7.65 -1.05
C ASN A 29 -0.42 8.13 0.27
N TRP A 30 -1.69 7.82 0.54
CA TRP A 30 -2.31 8.13 1.83
C TRP A 30 -1.66 7.39 2.98
N ASN A 31 -1.29 6.11 2.81
CA ASN A 31 -0.54 5.37 3.83
C ASN A 31 0.85 5.97 4.07
N LYS A 32 1.54 6.45 3.03
CA LYS A 32 2.84 7.15 3.18
C LYS A 32 2.68 8.45 3.99
N LEU A 33 1.64 9.23 3.70
CA LEU A 33 1.34 10.44 4.46
C LEU A 33 1.02 10.12 5.92
N ASN A 34 0.21 9.08 6.15
CA ASN A 34 -0.12 8.62 7.49
C ASN A 34 1.13 8.16 8.26
N PHE A 35 2.02 7.41 7.60
CA PHE A 35 3.29 6.97 8.17
C PHE A 35 4.22 8.15 8.52
N LEU A 36 4.29 9.17 7.66
CA LEU A 36 5.09 10.38 7.90
C LEU A 36 4.66 11.08 9.21
N PHE A 37 3.37 11.36 9.37
CA PHE A 37 2.87 12.06 10.57
C PHE A 37 2.76 11.15 11.80
N SER A 38 2.53 9.85 11.64
CA SER A 38 2.33 8.97 12.80
C SER A 38 3.63 8.38 13.34
N ILE A 39 4.72 8.40 12.56
CA ILE A 39 5.99 7.77 12.94
C ILE A 39 7.16 8.73 12.76
N ILE A 40 7.40 9.22 11.55
CA ILE A 40 8.61 10.01 11.25
C ILE A 40 8.64 11.33 12.02
N VAL A 41 7.56 12.11 11.99
CA VAL A 41 7.49 13.40 12.69
C VAL A 41 7.59 13.23 14.22
N PRO A 42 6.86 12.31 14.88
CA PRO A 42 7.05 12.05 16.32
C PRO A 42 8.48 11.65 16.69
N LEU A 43 9.17 10.86 15.85
CA LEU A 43 10.56 10.49 16.08
C LEU A 43 11.47 11.72 16.02
N LEU A 44 11.31 12.58 14.99
CA LEU A 44 12.07 13.82 14.88
C LEU A 44 11.78 14.78 16.04
N LEU A 45 10.52 14.93 16.43
CA LEU A 45 10.11 15.74 17.57
C LEU A 45 10.74 15.24 18.88
N SER A 46 10.79 13.92 19.07
CA SER A 46 11.44 13.30 20.22
C SER A 46 12.94 13.60 20.28
N LEU A 47 13.64 13.57 19.13
CA LEU A 47 15.05 13.98 19.04
C LEU A 47 15.24 15.46 19.36
N VAL A 48 14.35 16.33 18.87
CA VAL A 48 14.36 17.77 19.19
C VAL A 48 14.17 18.00 20.69
N THR A 49 13.28 17.25 21.35
CA THR A 49 13.08 17.34 22.80
C THR A 49 14.34 16.97 23.59
N VAL A 50 15.01 15.89 23.19
CA VAL A 50 16.29 15.47 23.82
C VAL A 50 17.37 16.53 23.61
N TYR A 51 17.50 17.06 22.39
CA TYR A 51 18.46 18.11 22.09
C TYR A 51 18.17 19.41 22.86
N ASN A 52 16.91 19.82 22.95
CA ASN A 52 16.51 21.02 23.68
C ASN A 52 16.84 20.92 25.17
N ARG A 53 16.66 19.74 25.78
CA ARG A 53 17.03 19.49 27.19
C ARG A 53 18.53 19.71 27.46
N SER A 54 19.38 19.56 26.45
CA SER A 54 20.84 19.78 26.58
C SER A 54 21.27 21.25 26.48
N ARG A 55 20.42 22.14 25.93
CA ARG A 55 20.79 23.54 25.62
C ARG A 55 19.80 24.61 26.13
N GLU A 56 18.72 24.21 26.80
CA GLU A 56 17.67 25.09 27.36
C GLU A 56 17.15 26.16 26.38
N PHE A 57 16.93 25.79 25.12
CA PHE A 57 16.56 26.77 24.08
C PHE A 57 15.08 27.16 24.12
N VAL A 58 14.21 26.26 24.61
CA VAL A 58 12.75 26.44 24.70
C VAL A 58 12.23 25.89 26.03
N ASP A 59 11.25 26.59 26.62
CA ASP A 59 10.56 26.15 27.83
C ASP A 59 9.96 24.75 27.68
N SER A 60 10.25 23.89 28.66
CA SER A 60 9.88 22.48 28.67
C SER A 60 8.38 22.25 28.81
N GLU A 61 7.67 23.13 29.53
CA GLU A 61 6.21 23.01 29.70
C GLU A 61 5.46 23.34 28.40
N LEU A 62 5.90 24.39 27.70
CA LEU A 62 5.36 24.76 26.39
C LEU A 62 5.59 23.64 25.38
N LEU A 63 6.81 23.08 25.34
CA LEU A 63 7.14 21.99 24.42
C LEU A 63 6.29 20.75 24.69
N SER A 64 6.13 20.35 25.95
CA SER A 64 5.28 19.22 26.35
C SER A 64 3.83 19.41 25.91
N SER A 65 3.28 20.60 26.13
CA SER A 65 1.91 20.95 25.74
C SER A 65 1.71 20.88 24.21
N LEU A 66 2.67 21.37 23.44
CA LEU A 66 2.65 21.31 21.97
C LEU A 66 2.74 19.86 21.46
N LEU A 67 3.54 19.00 22.09
CA LEU A 67 3.62 17.58 21.75
C LEU A 67 2.30 16.86 22.05
N GLY A 68 1.66 17.17 23.19
CA GLY A 68 0.34 16.65 23.54
C GLY A 68 -0.73 17.04 22.52
N LEU A 69 -0.77 18.32 22.13
CA LEU A 69 -1.68 18.82 21.10
C LEU A 69 -1.41 18.15 19.73
N TYR A 70 -0.14 18.01 19.36
CA TYR A 70 0.27 17.31 18.14
C TYR A 70 -0.22 15.85 18.15
N GLY A 71 -0.03 15.13 19.25
CA GLY A 71 -0.51 13.76 19.41
C GLY A 71 -2.02 13.65 19.21
N LEU A 72 -2.79 14.57 19.79
CA LEU A 72 -4.24 14.63 19.60
C LEU A 72 -4.62 14.88 18.14
N LEU A 73 -3.96 15.84 17.47
CA LEU A 73 -4.20 16.13 16.05
C LEU A 73 -3.90 14.92 15.15
N VAL A 74 -2.77 14.23 15.40
CA VAL A 74 -2.40 13.02 14.66
C VAL A 74 -3.40 11.89 14.90
N LEU A 75 -3.89 11.73 16.12
CA LEU A 75 -4.92 10.74 16.44
C LEU A 75 -6.22 11.01 15.66
N THR A 76 -6.72 12.25 15.71
CA THR A 76 -7.92 12.65 14.96
C THR A 76 -7.73 12.47 13.46
N PHE A 77 -6.56 12.86 12.94
CA PHE A 77 -6.20 12.65 11.54
C PHE A 77 -6.20 11.16 11.16
N ASN A 78 -5.61 10.29 11.99
CA ASN A 78 -5.57 8.84 11.76
C ASN A 78 -6.98 8.23 11.68
N ILE A 79 -7.87 8.61 12.59
CA ILE A 79 -9.26 8.11 12.58
C ILE A 79 -9.95 8.52 11.27
N ALA A 80 -9.85 9.79 10.90
CA ALA A 80 -10.48 10.32 9.68
C ALA A 80 -9.93 9.66 8.41
N ILE A 81 -8.60 9.53 8.29
CA ILE A 81 -7.98 8.99 7.08
C ILE A 81 -8.15 7.47 6.96
N SER A 82 -8.26 6.74 8.07
CA SER A 82 -8.40 5.28 8.06
C SER A 82 -9.66 4.83 7.30
N GLY A 83 -10.78 5.52 7.51
CA GLY A 83 -12.03 5.27 6.81
C GLY A 83 -11.90 5.52 5.31
N HIS A 84 -11.25 6.62 4.92
CA HIS A 84 -11.00 6.96 3.52
C HIS A 84 -10.09 5.92 2.83
N ILE A 85 -8.99 5.52 3.48
CA ILE A 85 -8.08 4.48 2.97
C ILE A 85 -8.83 3.15 2.81
N SER A 86 -9.66 2.79 3.78
CA SER A 86 -10.46 1.56 3.75
C SER A 86 -11.47 1.56 2.59
N ALA A 87 -12.14 2.70 2.35
CA ALA A 87 -13.04 2.87 1.22
C ALA A 87 -12.31 2.74 -0.13
N LEU A 88 -11.16 3.40 -0.29
CA LEU A 88 -10.35 3.28 -1.50
C LEU A 88 -9.85 1.84 -1.73
N ARG A 89 -9.48 1.11 -0.67
CA ARG A 89 -9.08 -0.30 -0.77
C ARG A 89 -10.23 -1.18 -1.24
N ARG A 90 -11.42 -1.02 -0.66
CA ARG A 90 -12.63 -1.74 -1.11
C ARG A 90 -12.92 -1.43 -2.58
N LYS A 91 -12.85 -0.15 -2.95
CA LYS A 91 -13.04 0.28 -4.33
C LYS A 91 -12.06 -0.38 -5.29
N ALA A 92 -10.77 -0.37 -4.96
CA ALA A 92 -9.75 -1.01 -5.79
C ALA A 92 -10.00 -2.51 -5.94
N ALA A 93 -10.37 -3.20 -4.85
CA ALA A 93 -10.72 -4.61 -4.87
C ALA A 93 -11.97 -4.90 -5.72
N SER A 94 -12.98 -4.03 -5.67
CA SER A 94 -14.17 -4.14 -6.53
C SER A 94 -13.83 -4.02 -8.02
N ILE A 95 -12.96 -3.08 -8.40
CA ILE A 95 -12.48 -2.95 -9.79
C ILE A 95 -11.66 -4.18 -10.18
N GLN A 96 -10.83 -4.70 -9.27
CA GLN A 96 -10.06 -5.92 -9.50
C GLN A 96 -10.99 -7.12 -9.76
N GLU A 97 -12.03 -7.29 -8.95
CA GLU A 97 -13.00 -8.37 -9.13
C GLU A 97 -13.75 -8.23 -10.45
N MET A 98 -14.10 -7.01 -10.87
CA MET A 98 -14.66 -6.76 -12.20
C MET A 98 -13.73 -7.23 -13.32
N TYR A 99 -12.43 -6.92 -13.22
CA TYR A 99 -11.43 -7.37 -14.19
C TYR A 99 -11.33 -8.90 -14.20
N ASP A 100 -11.18 -9.51 -13.02
CA ASP A 100 -10.98 -10.94 -12.86
C ASP A 100 -12.19 -11.74 -13.36
N CYS A 101 -13.41 -11.36 -12.97
CA CYS A 101 -14.64 -11.99 -13.45
C CYS A 101 -14.79 -11.90 -14.97
N ARG A 102 -14.48 -10.74 -15.58
CA ARG A 102 -14.57 -10.56 -17.03
C ARG A 102 -13.53 -11.37 -17.79
N VAL A 103 -12.29 -11.38 -17.31
CA VAL A 103 -11.18 -12.10 -17.96
C VAL A 103 -11.36 -13.61 -17.84
N LEU A 104 -11.74 -14.09 -16.65
CA LEU A 104 -11.91 -15.51 -16.36
C LEU A 104 -13.26 -16.07 -16.82
N GLY A 105 -14.22 -15.21 -17.19
CA GLY A 105 -15.58 -15.62 -17.57
C GLY A 105 -16.41 -16.12 -16.39
N ILE A 106 -16.11 -15.63 -15.18
CA ILE A 106 -16.82 -16.01 -13.95
C ILE A 106 -17.92 -14.98 -13.71
N ARG A 107 -19.13 -15.44 -13.38
CA ARG A 107 -20.23 -14.54 -13.02
C ARG A 107 -19.88 -13.78 -11.74
N ARG A 108 -19.92 -12.45 -11.81
CA ARG A 108 -19.71 -11.58 -10.65
C ARG A 108 -20.86 -11.70 -9.66
N ASN A 109 -20.56 -11.65 -8.37
CA ASN A 109 -21.57 -11.56 -7.33
C ASN A 109 -21.99 -10.11 -7.12
N GLU A 110 -23.17 -9.73 -7.60
CA GLU A 110 -23.70 -8.36 -7.53
C GLU A 110 -24.03 -7.92 -6.09
N LEU A 111 -24.26 -8.86 -5.17
CA LEU A 111 -24.63 -8.54 -3.79
C LEU A 111 -23.44 -8.13 -2.91
N LYS A 112 -22.22 -8.53 -3.29
CA LYS A 112 -21.02 -8.37 -2.46
C LYS A 112 -20.19 -7.14 -2.84
N VAL A 113 -20.34 -6.65 -4.06
CA VAL A 113 -19.34 -5.78 -4.67
C VAL A 113 -19.94 -4.44 -5.05
N GLU A 114 -19.30 -3.36 -4.60
CA GLU A 114 -19.68 -2.00 -4.94
C GLU A 114 -19.74 -1.80 -6.47
N GLU A 115 -20.85 -1.23 -6.95
CA GLU A 115 -20.97 -0.84 -8.35
C GLU A 115 -20.20 0.45 -8.58
N ILE A 116 -19.23 0.41 -9.49
CA ILE A 116 -18.37 1.54 -9.79
C ILE A 116 -18.71 2.04 -11.18
N SER A 117 -19.02 3.34 -11.27
CA SER A 117 -19.37 3.98 -12.54
C SER A 117 -18.28 3.82 -13.59
N ARG A 118 -18.69 3.60 -14.85
CA ARG A 118 -17.78 3.48 -15.99
C ARG A 118 -16.90 4.73 -16.15
N ASP A 119 -17.48 5.92 -15.94
CA ASP A 119 -16.75 7.18 -16.06
C ASP A 119 -15.61 7.29 -15.06
N GLU A 120 -15.82 6.79 -13.83
CA GLU A 120 -14.77 6.79 -12.84
C GLU A 120 -13.63 5.83 -13.18
N ILE A 121 -13.95 4.65 -13.72
CA ILE A 121 -12.95 3.70 -14.22
C ILE A 121 -12.13 4.37 -15.33
N ILE A 122 -12.79 5.00 -16.32
CA ILE A 122 -12.11 5.68 -17.43
C ILE A 122 -11.19 6.78 -16.92
N ARG A 123 -11.69 7.68 -16.05
CA ARG A 123 -10.88 8.77 -15.46
C ARG A 123 -9.69 8.24 -14.66
N ALA A 124 -9.85 7.14 -13.94
CA ALA A 124 -8.73 6.54 -13.20
C ALA A 124 -7.71 5.88 -14.14
N ALA A 125 -8.19 5.25 -15.21
CA ALA A 125 -7.35 4.57 -16.21
C ALA A 125 -6.50 5.53 -17.04
N GLU A 126 -6.96 6.77 -17.26
CA GLU A 126 -6.25 7.82 -17.99
C GLU A 126 -4.80 8.00 -17.53
N TYR A 127 -4.53 7.83 -16.23
CA TYR A 127 -3.18 7.96 -15.67
C TYR A 127 -2.15 7.02 -16.32
N PHE A 128 -2.55 5.77 -16.60
CA PHE A 128 -1.67 4.79 -17.27
C PHE A 128 -1.86 4.82 -18.78
N ARG A 129 -3.07 5.10 -19.27
CA ARG A 129 -3.36 5.22 -20.71
C ARG A 129 -2.54 6.34 -21.36
N ASN A 130 -2.42 7.49 -20.69
CA ASN A 130 -1.66 8.65 -21.17
C ASN A 130 -0.14 8.48 -20.95
N SER A 131 0.31 7.36 -20.39
CA SER A 131 1.72 7.07 -20.15
C SER A 131 2.03 5.59 -20.45
N PRO A 132 2.09 5.21 -21.74
CA PRO A 132 2.28 3.82 -22.15
C PRO A 132 3.53 3.16 -21.55
N GLU A 133 4.62 3.91 -21.38
CA GLU A 133 5.84 3.42 -20.74
C GLU A 133 5.61 2.98 -19.30
N LYS A 134 4.84 3.76 -18.52
CA LYS A 134 4.49 3.41 -17.13
C LYS A 134 3.60 2.18 -17.09
N ALA A 135 2.65 2.07 -18.01
CA ALA A 135 1.79 0.92 -18.14
C ALA A 135 2.62 -0.34 -18.46
N ARG A 136 3.48 -0.28 -19.48
CA ARG A 136 4.35 -1.38 -19.90
C ARG A 136 5.30 -1.82 -18.78
N LYS A 137 5.91 -0.88 -18.06
CA LYS A 137 6.79 -1.18 -16.92
C LYS A 137 6.07 -1.92 -15.79
N ARG A 138 4.78 -1.62 -15.57
CA ARG A 138 4.01 -2.18 -14.45
C ARG A 138 3.31 -3.49 -14.79
N PHE A 139 2.76 -3.59 -15.99
CA PHE A 139 1.88 -4.69 -16.39
C PHE A 139 2.48 -5.58 -17.49
N GLY A 140 3.60 -5.19 -18.10
CA GLY A 140 4.14 -5.85 -19.28
C GLY A 140 3.42 -5.45 -20.57
N GLU A 141 3.75 -6.12 -21.67
CA GLU A 141 3.13 -5.90 -22.98
C GLU A 141 1.85 -6.72 -23.19
N GLU A 142 1.74 -7.85 -22.50
CA GLU A 142 0.74 -8.89 -22.78
C GLU A 142 -0.42 -8.94 -21.76
N GLY A 143 -0.39 -8.07 -20.75
CA GLY A 143 -1.43 -7.95 -19.73
C GLY A 143 -1.08 -8.60 -18.38
N TRP A 144 -2.05 -8.64 -17.47
CA TRP A 144 -1.79 -9.03 -16.08
C TRP A 144 -1.59 -10.53 -15.88
N TYR A 145 -2.24 -11.41 -16.63
CA TYR A 145 -2.31 -12.84 -16.31
C TYR A 145 -1.31 -13.69 -17.08
N VAL A 146 -1.51 -13.85 -18.39
CA VAL A 146 -0.74 -14.79 -19.20
C VAL A 146 0.05 -14.05 -20.28
N SER A 147 1.29 -14.48 -20.52
CA SER A 147 2.18 -13.89 -21.53
C SER A 147 2.04 -14.53 -22.91
N LYS A 148 1.38 -15.68 -23.02
CA LYS A 148 1.22 -16.35 -24.31
C LYS A 148 -0.11 -17.04 -24.40
N VAL A 149 -0.48 -17.40 -25.62
CA VAL A 149 -1.62 -18.27 -25.86
C VAL A 149 -1.26 -19.66 -25.36
N TYR A 150 -2.15 -20.26 -24.59
CA TYR A 150 -2.04 -21.62 -24.11
C TYR A 150 -3.23 -22.42 -24.64
N ASP A 151 -2.94 -23.60 -25.18
CA ASP A 151 -3.97 -24.57 -25.52
C ASP A 151 -4.33 -25.41 -24.29
N ALA A 152 -5.16 -24.85 -23.43
CA ALA A 152 -5.60 -25.48 -22.20
C ALA A 152 -7.07 -25.15 -21.91
N PRO A 153 -7.81 -26.05 -21.22
CA PRO A 153 -9.18 -25.78 -20.80
C PRO A 153 -9.29 -24.50 -19.96
N GLN A 154 -10.46 -23.83 -20.03
CA GLN A 154 -10.72 -22.58 -19.29
C GLN A 154 -10.43 -22.72 -17.78
N ALA A 155 -10.81 -23.86 -17.17
CA ALA A 155 -10.57 -24.12 -15.75
C ALA A 155 -9.08 -24.20 -15.40
N VAL A 156 -8.26 -24.88 -16.23
CA VAL A 156 -6.80 -24.97 -16.03
C VAL A 156 -6.16 -23.59 -16.15
N MET A 157 -6.62 -22.80 -17.10
CA MET A 157 -6.12 -21.46 -17.30
C MET A 157 -6.53 -20.50 -16.18
N ALA A 158 -7.74 -20.64 -15.63
CA ALA A 158 -8.14 -19.91 -14.43
C ALA A 158 -7.24 -20.25 -13.24
N LEU A 159 -6.87 -21.53 -13.06
CA LEU A 159 -5.90 -21.94 -12.03
C LEU A 159 -4.53 -21.28 -12.23
N LEU A 160 -4.03 -21.16 -13.46
CA LEU A 160 -2.79 -20.44 -13.75
C LEU A 160 -2.90 -18.95 -13.37
N CYS A 161 -4.02 -18.30 -13.71
CA CYS A 161 -4.29 -16.92 -13.33
C CYS A 161 -4.32 -16.73 -11.80
N HIS A 162 -4.99 -17.63 -11.08
CA HIS A 162 -4.98 -17.63 -9.61
C HIS A 162 -3.57 -17.86 -9.05
N GLY A 163 -2.80 -18.76 -9.65
CA GLY A 163 -1.39 -18.98 -9.32
C GLY A 163 -0.55 -17.71 -9.42
N LYS A 164 -0.80 -16.86 -10.42
CA LYS A 164 -0.12 -15.56 -10.55
C LYS A 164 -0.50 -14.58 -9.43
N ASN A 165 -1.78 -14.51 -9.06
CA ASN A 165 -2.22 -13.68 -7.94
C ASN A 165 -1.62 -14.16 -6.60
N LEU A 166 -1.58 -15.48 -6.38
CA LEU A 166 -0.93 -16.07 -5.21
C LEU A 166 0.58 -15.82 -5.19
N GLY A 167 1.24 -15.94 -6.35
CA GLY A 167 2.67 -15.63 -6.48
C GLY A 167 2.98 -14.17 -6.16
N TRP A 168 2.12 -13.24 -6.63
CA TRP A 168 2.24 -11.83 -6.29
C TRP A 168 2.08 -11.59 -4.79
N ASP A 169 1.04 -12.16 -4.15
CA ASP A 169 0.83 -12.03 -2.70
C ASP A 169 2.00 -12.61 -1.89
N LYS A 170 2.51 -13.78 -2.29
CA LYS A 170 3.70 -14.40 -1.68
C LYS A 170 4.91 -13.46 -1.76
N SER A 171 5.21 -12.91 -2.94
CA SER A 171 6.36 -12.01 -3.11
C SER A 171 6.27 -10.76 -2.23
N LEU A 172 5.06 -10.23 -2.02
CA LEU A 172 4.85 -9.09 -1.14
C LEU A 172 5.06 -9.47 0.34
N ARG A 173 4.58 -10.65 0.76
CA ARG A 173 4.76 -11.15 2.12
C ARG A 173 6.21 -11.45 2.46
N GLU A 174 6.99 -11.94 1.50
CA GLU A 174 8.43 -12.19 1.71
C GLU A 174 9.18 -10.90 2.04
N VAL A 175 8.95 -9.83 1.27
CA VAL A 175 9.54 -8.51 1.56
C VAL A 175 9.09 -7.98 2.92
N LEU A 176 7.79 -8.10 3.21
CA LEU A 176 7.22 -7.61 4.48
C LEU A 176 7.75 -8.41 5.68
N HIS A 177 7.94 -9.72 5.53
CA HIS A 177 8.50 -10.59 6.57
C HIS A 177 9.92 -10.18 6.94
N VAL A 178 10.77 -9.90 5.94
CA VAL A 178 12.13 -9.38 6.19
C VAL A 178 12.09 -8.04 6.95
N PHE A 179 11.17 -7.15 6.56
CA PHE A 179 10.99 -5.86 7.26
C PHE A 179 10.55 -6.05 8.72
N TYR A 180 9.56 -6.91 8.99
CA TYR A 180 9.11 -7.15 10.37
C TYR A 180 10.14 -7.86 11.22
N LEU A 181 10.84 -8.85 10.67
CA LEU A 181 11.88 -9.58 11.39
C LEU A 181 13.05 -8.65 11.73
N SER A 182 13.48 -7.80 10.78
CA SER A 182 14.53 -6.81 11.04
C SER A 182 14.11 -5.80 12.10
N ALA A 183 12.88 -5.25 12.04
CA ALA A 183 12.37 -4.35 13.08
C ALA A 183 12.32 -5.02 14.47
N PHE A 184 11.90 -6.29 14.53
CA PHE A 184 11.84 -7.07 15.78
C PHE A 184 13.21 -7.34 16.40
N ILE A 185 14.27 -7.50 15.59
CA ILE A 185 15.63 -7.72 16.07
C ILE A 185 16.31 -6.39 16.44
N VAL A 186 16.16 -5.36 15.61
CA VAL A 186 16.83 -4.06 15.79
C VAL A 186 16.30 -3.33 17.02
N SER A 187 15.00 -3.39 17.29
CA SER A 187 14.38 -2.70 18.44
C SER A 187 15.00 -3.10 19.79
N PRO A 188 15.06 -4.39 20.18
CA PRO A 188 15.67 -4.81 21.44
C PRO A 188 17.16 -4.50 21.52
N VAL A 189 17.90 -4.68 20.41
CA VAL A 189 19.33 -4.37 20.37
C VAL A 189 19.58 -2.87 20.58
N ALA A 190 18.80 -2.01 19.93
CA ALA A 190 18.89 -0.57 20.13
C ALA A 190 18.56 -0.17 21.58
N MET A 191 17.54 -0.78 22.18
CA MET A 191 17.21 -0.55 23.59
C MET A 191 18.33 -1.00 24.55
N LEU A 192 18.95 -2.16 24.30
CA LEU A 192 20.07 -2.64 25.10
C LEU A 192 21.30 -1.73 24.99
N VAL A 193 21.67 -1.33 23.76
CA VAL A 193 22.79 -0.42 23.50
C VAL A 193 22.54 0.92 24.18
N TYR A 194 21.33 1.48 24.05
CA TYR A 194 20.95 2.72 24.72
C TYR A 194 21.04 2.60 26.24
N GLY A 195 20.55 1.50 26.83
CA GLY A 195 20.65 1.25 28.27
C GLY A 195 22.10 1.16 28.78
N ILE A 196 22.97 0.48 28.03
CA ILE A 196 24.40 0.37 28.37
C ILE A 196 25.10 1.73 28.24
N ALA A 197 24.82 2.48 27.17
CA ALA A 197 25.39 3.82 26.95
C ALA A 197 24.99 4.78 28.08
N MET A 198 23.72 4.78 28.48
CA MET A 198 23.23 5.59 29.60
C MET A 198 23.88 5.18 30.93
N LYS A 199 24.00 3.88 31.21
CA LYS A 199 24.67 3.40 32.43
C LYS A 199 26.17 3.77 32.46
N SER A 200 26.85 3.72 31.32
CA SER A 200 28.28 4.05 31.23
C SER A 200 28.52 5.55 31.39
N GLY A 201 27.67 6.42 30.82
CA GLY A 201 27.77 7.87 31.01
C GLY A 201 27.42 8.34 32.43
N LEU A 202 26.62 7.59 33.19
CA LEU A 202 26.35 7.83 34.62
C LEU A 202 27.51 7.43 35.54
N ASN A 203 28.41 6.56 35.09
CA ASN A 203 29.58 6.12 35.86
C ASN A 203 30.81 7.03 35.66
N GLU A 204 30.75 7.98 34.73
CA GLU A 204 31.82 8.95 34.45
C GLU A 204 31.55 10.36 35.02
N MET A 205 30.42 10.58 35.71
CA MET A 205 30.13 11.76 36.54
C MET A 205 30.18 11.41 38.02
#